data_AF-A0A1F7J6I4-F1
#
_entry.id   AF-A0A1F7J6I4-F1
#
_cell.length_a   1.000
_cell.length_b   1.000
_cell.length_c   1.000
_cell.angle_alpha   90.00
_cell.angle_beta   90.00
_cell.angle_gamma   90.00
#
_symmetry.space_group_name_H-M   'P 1'
#
loop_
_entity.id
_entity.type
_entity.pdbx_description
1 polymer ?
#
loop_
_entity_poly.entity_id
_entity_poly.type
_entity_poly.pdbx_seq_one_letter_code
_entity_poly.pdbx_strand_id
1 'polypeptide(L)'
;MQTSQVQLKVSLSEQLSDLLKGRAQQLGVPVTQLVKYIIIKEVEKGVYPIFTASDQLEKISEKALKEIDQSKVVDDIDGFFQSL
;
A
#
# COMPACT_ATOMS: atom_id res chain seq x y z
N MET A 1 -1.98 -14.20 10.06
CA MET A 1 -0.76 -13.56 9.52
C MET A 1 -0.13 -12.74 10.63
N GLN A 2 1.10 -13.05 11.07
CA GLN A 2 1.82 -12.17 12.00
C GLN A 2 2.11 -10.86 11.28
N THR A 3 1.52 -9.76 11.74
CA THR A 3 1.85 -8.41 11.24
C THR A 3 3.30 -8.11 11.61
N SER A 4 4.20 -8.02 10.62
CA SER A 4 5.57 -7.60 10.88
C SER A 4 5.57 -6.11 11.24
N GLN A 5 5.96 -5.79 12.47
CA GLN A 5 6.14 -4.41 12.89
C GLN A 5 7.53 -3.95 12.47
N VAL A 6 7.60 -2.94 11.60
CA VAL A 6 8.87 -2.28 11.22
C VAL A 6 9.11 -1.09 12.14
N GLN A 7 10.31 -1.00 12.73
CA GLN A 7 10.71 0.10 13.59
C GLN A 7 11.62 1.08 12.85
N LEU A 8 11.29 2.37 12.92
CA LEU A 8 12.15 3.47 12.45
C LEU A 8 12.87 4.11 13.65
N LYS A 9 14.20 4.21 13.60
CA LYS A 9 15.02 4.91 14.59
C LYS A 9 15.81 6.02 13.91
N VAL A 10 15.67 7.24 14.40
CA VAL A 10 16.30 8.44 13.82
C VAL A 10 17.01 9.21 14.92
N SER A 11 18.26 9.60 14.65
CA SER A 11 19.01 10.51 15.51
C SER A 11 18.65 11.95 15.15
N LEU A 12 18.36 12.76 16.16
CA LEU A 12 18.00 14.17 15.99
C LEU A 12 18.98 15.05 16.78
N SER A 13 19.20 16.28 16.32
CA SER A 13 19.81 17.29 17.18
C SER A 13 18.90 17.59 18.37
N GLU A 14 19.48 18.05 19.47
CA GLU A 14 18.74 18.42 20.68
C GLU A 14 17.68 19.49 20.38
N GLN A 15 18.06 20.52 19.63
CA GLN A 15 17.18 21.60 19.18
C GLN A 15 15.96 21.08 18.40
N LEU A 16 16.15 20.11 17.49
CA LEU A 16 15.05 19.55 16.72
C LEU A 16 14.13 18.68 17.58
N SER A 17 14.71 17.93 18.53
CA SER A 17 13.96 17.14 19.49
C SER A 17 13.03 18.02 20.33
N ASP A 18 13.52 19.17 20.79
CA ASP A 18 12.74 20.10 21.62
C ASP A 18 11.64 20.80 20.83
N LEU A 19 11.91 21.20 19.59
CA LEU A 19 10.88 21.75 18.70
C LEU A 19 9.76 20.73 18.42
N LEU A 20 10.12 19.46 18.19
CA LEU A 20 9.15 18.37 17.99
C LEU A 20 8.29 18.14 19.23
N LYS A 21 8.91 18.12 20.43
CA LYS A 21 8.18 17.99 21.70
C LYS A 21 7.23 19.17 21.92
N GLY A 22 7.70 20.39 21.73
CA GLY A 22 6.87 21.60 21.89
C GLY A 22 5.68 21.59 20.94
N ARG A 23 5.88 21.20 19.68
CA ARG A 23 4.80 21.09 18.69
C ARG A 23 3.79 20.01 19.05
N ALA A 24 4.25 18.84 19.49
CA ALA A 24 3.39 17.75 19.90
C ALA A 24 2.56 18.13 21.14
N GLN A 25 3.18 18.83 22.10
CA GLN A 25 2.52 19.33 23.31
C GLN A 25 1.43 20.36 23.00
N GLN A 26 1.67 21.31 22.09
CA GLN A 26 0.66 22.27 21.63
C GLN A 26 -0.58 21.58 21.03
N LEU A 27 -0.38 20.42 20.40
CA LEU A 27 -1.44 19.62 19.79
C LEU A 27 -2.05 18.60 20.77
N GLY A 28 -1.53 18.49 22.00
CA GLY A 28 -1.99 17.51 22.99
C GLY A 28 -1.73 16.06 22.59
N VAL A 29 -0.74 15.80 21.73
CA VAL A 29 -0.44 14.44 21.22
C VAL A 29 0.97 13.98 21.59
N PRO A 30 1.22 12.66 21.66
CA PRO A 30 2.58 12.13 21.77
C PRO A 30 3.44 12.49 20.54
N VAL A 31 4.74 12.69 20.75
CA VAL A 31 5.70 12.96 19.66
C VAL A 31 5.68 11.87 18.60
N THR A 32 5.54 10.60 19.01
CA THR A 32 5.43 9.45 18.10
C THR A 32 4.25 9.56 17.15
N GLN A 33 3.12 10.09 17.62
CA GLN A 33 1.92 10.26 16.82
C GLN A 33 2.07 11.43 15.83
N LEU A 34 2.69 12.53 16.27
CA LEU A 34 3.05 13.63 15.37
C LEU A 34 3.99 13.16 14.25
N VAL A 35 5.04 12.42 14.59
CA VAL A 35 6.00 11.87 13.60
C VAL A 35 5.28 10.92 12.64
N LYS A 36 4.42 10.03 13.14
CA LYS A 36 3.63 9.13 12.29
C LYS A 36 2.75 9.91 11.31
N TYR A 37 2.09 10.97 11.78
CA TYR A 37 1.27 11.83 10.94
C TYR A 37 2.09 12.50 9.83
N ILE A 38 3.26 13.07 10.16
CA ILE A 38 4.15 13.71 9.18
C ILE A 38 4.58 12.70 8.11
N ILE A 39 4.99 11.49 8.51
CA ILE A 39 5.40 10.44 7.57
C ILE A 39 4.24 10.07 6.63
N ILE A 40 3.04 9.85 7.17
CA ILE A 40 1.85 9.52 6.37
C ILE A 40 1.57 10.63 5.36
N LYS A 41 1.54 11.89 5.80
CA LYS A 41 1.27 13.04 4.94
C LYS A 41 2.32 13.23 3.85
N GLU A 42 3.57 12.85 4.10
CA GLU A 42 4.62 12.91 3.10
C GLU A 42 4.46 11.80 2.06
N VAL A 43 4.17 10.56 2.49
CA VAL A 43 3.96 9.43 1.56
C VAL A 43 2.67 9.60 0.77
N GLU A 44 1.62 10.18 1.34
CA GLU A 44 0.36 10.49 0.65
C GLU A 44 0.54 11.44 -0.55
N LYS A 45 1.57 12.30 -0.53
CA LYS A 45 1.90 13.17 -1.69
C LYS A 45 2.56 12.40 -2.81
N GLY A 46 3.20 11.27 -2.51
CA GLY A 46 3.76 10.39 -3.51
C GLY A 46 2.64 9.65 -4.23
N VAL A 47 2.66 9.65 -5.55
CA VAL A 47 1.89 8.66 -6.32
C VAL A 47 2.45 7.30 -5.89
N TYR A 48 1.69 6.52 -5.12
CA TYR A 48 2.05 5.13 -4.90
C TYR A 48 2.30 4.52 -6.29
N PRO A 49 3.44 3.85 -6.54
CA PRO A 49 3.71 3.29 -7.85
C PRO A 49 2.59 2.31 -8.15
N ILE A 50 1.66 2.74 -8.99
CA ILE A 50 0.70 1.85 -9.62
C ILE A 50 1.58 1.10 -10.61
N PHE A 51 1.91 -0.15 -10.29
CA PHE A 51 2.58 -1.01 -11.24
C PHE A 51 1.63 -1.13 -12.43
N THR A 52 1.94 -0.42 -13.50
CA THR A 52 1.20 -0.55 -14.76
C THR A 52 1.37 -1.99 -15.21
N ALA A 53 0.28 -2.60 -15.68
CA ALA A 53 0.36 -3.88 -16.35
C ALA A 53 1.40 -3.78 -17.48
N SER A 54 2.17 -4.84 -17.71
CA SER A 54 3.01 -4.87 -18.90
C SER A 54 2.13 -4.80 -20.15
N ASP A 55 2.65 -4.26 -21.26
CA ASP A 55 1.93 -4.21 -22.54
C ASP A 55 1.36 -5.58 -22.94
N GLN A 56 2.06 -6.65 -22.58
CA GLN A 56 1.61 -8.02 -22.79
C GLN A 56 0.38 -8.36 -21.94
N LEU A 57 0.40 -8.04 -20.65
CA LEU A 57 -0.72 -8.30 -19.75
C LEU A 57 -1.94 -7.45 -20.12
N GLU A 58 -1.73 -6.20 -20.54
CA GLU A 58 -2.81 -5.32 -21.00
C GLU A 58 -3.49 -5.91 -22.25
N LYS A 59 -2.71 -6.30 -23.27
CA LYS A 59 -3.25 -6.94 -24.49
C LYS A 59 -4.00 -8.25 -24.22
N ILE A 60 -3.48 -9.09 -23.32
CA ILE A 60 -4.15 -10.34 -22.94
C ILE A 60 -5.47 -10.04 -22.24
N SER A 61 -5.48 -9.05 -21.33
CA SER A 61 -6.67 -8.65 -20.59
C SER A 61 -7.73 -8.05 -21.51
N GLU A 62 -7.33 -7.17 -22.44
CA GLU A 62 -8.24 -6.62 -23.45
C GLU A 62 -8.84 -7.71 -24.34
N LYS A 63 -8.04 -8.69 -24.75
CA LYS A 63 -8.52 -9.82 -25.54
C LYS A 63 -9.52 -10.66 -24.73
N ALA A 64 -9.21 -10.96 -23.48
CA ALA A 64 -10.10 -11.72 -22.60
C ALA A 64 -11.44 -11.00 -22.38
N LEU A 65 -11.43 -9.68 -22.22
CA LEU A 65 -12.66 -8.87 -22.11
C LEU A 65 -13.49 -8.91 -23.39
N LYS A 66 -12.86 -8.88 -24.57
CA LYS A 66 -13.56 -9.00 -25.87
C LYS A 66 -14.14 -10.39 -26.10
N GLU A 67 -13.52 -11.42 -25.53
CA GLU A 67 -13.92 -12.82 -25.68
C GLU A 67 -14.76 -13.31 -24.49
N ILE A 68 -15.30 -12.40 -23.65
CA ILE A 68 -16.07 -12.78 -22.46
C ILE A 68 -17.29 -13.64 -22.78
N ASP A 69 -17.92 -13.43 -23.94
CA ASP A 69 -19.05 -14.23 -24.42
C ASP A 69 -18.66 -15.66 -24.80
N GLN A 70 -17.36 -15.94 -24.95
CA GLN A 70 -16.82 -17.29 -25.19
C GLN A 70 -16.51 -18.02 -23.87
N SER A 71 -16.74 -17.37 -22.73
CA SER A 71 -16.57 -17.99 -21.43
C SER A 71 -17.51 -19.19 -21.27
N LYS A 72 -17.02 -20.21 -20.56
CA LYS A 72 -17.82 -21.38 -20.19
C LYS A 72 -18.14 -21.28 -18.72
N VAL A 73 -19.41 -21.45 -18.38
CA VAL A 73 -19.83 -21.63 -16.99
C VAL A 73 -19.29 -22.97 -16.53
N VAL A 74 -18.61 -22.97 -15.38
CA VAL A 74 -18.07 -24.16 -14.75
C VAL A 74 -18.95 -24.48 -13.54
N ASP A 75 -19.64 -25.61 -13.61
CA ASP A 75 -20.55 -26.06 -12.55
C ASP A 75 -19.82 -26.82 -11.43
N ASP A 76 -18.68 -27.44 -11.74
CA ASP A 76 -17.80 -28.13 -10.80
C ASP A 76 -16.43 -27.45 -10.78
N ILE A 77 -16.24 -26.57 -9.80
CA ILE A 77 -15.01 -25.80 -9.61
C ILE A 77 -13.84 -26.73 -9.23
N ASP A 78 -14.09 -27.76 -8.42
CA ASP A 78 -13.04 -28.67 -7.94
C ASP A 78 -12.52 -29.54 -9.09
N GLY A 79 -13.41 -30.09 -9.92
CA GLY A 79 -13.05 -30.84 -11.12
C GLY A 79 -12.34 -29.98 -12.18
N PHE A 80 -12.74 -28.72 -12.33
CA PHE A 80 -12.10 -27.78 -13.25
C PHE A 80 -10.64 -27.50 -12.88
N PHE A 81 -10.36 -27.21 -11.60
CA PHE A 81 -8.99 -26.95 -11.15
C PHE A 81 -8.08 -28.19 -11.18
N GLN A 82 -8.62 -29.40 -11.17
CA GLN A 82 -7.82 -30.63 -11.40
C GLN A 82 -7.36 -30.79 -12.85
N SER A 83 -7.98 -30.07 -13.79
CA SER A 83 -7.72 -30.17 -15.24
C SER A 83 -6.93 -29.00 -15.84
N LEU A 84 -6.54 -28.03 -14.99
CA LEU A 84 -5.75 -26.84 -15.32
C LEU A 84 -4.25 -27.07 -15.12
#